data_AF-A0ABD4ZBR6-F1
#
_entry.id   AF-A0ABD4ZBR6-F1
#
_cell.length_a   1.000
_cell.length_b   1.000
_cell.length_c   1.000
_cell.angle_alpha   90.00
_cell.angle_beta   90.00
_cell.angle_gamma   90.00
#
_symmetry.space_group_name_H-M   'P 1'
#
loop_
_entity.id
_entity.type
_entity.pdbx_description
1 polymer ?
#
loop_
_entity_poly.entity_id
_entity_poly.type
_entity_poly.pdbx_seq_one_letter_code
_entity_poly.pdbx_strand_id
1 'polypeptide(L)'
;MQDKKALFLMNYKNWTDDGTPEPDIYLGKRYMIHADISKCYPSIYTHAIPWALVGKDAAKANVKNNKEWYNQIDHFAQIVKNGETHGLLIGPHTSNILSEIILCAIDENLSKKYMSYIRNIDDYICYVNTKEEVDNFIIDLNRELRKYDLLMNHKKTEIYELPICVVETWVHKIQNYIATFQKFKEYVDYKEVQAFIDFTIKLVSENADNNSIILYAVKSLKDFNLTKNAQEYLIKSVVSLSLLYPYLVPILGEFIFKKYEADTNQIQKYANMIYEKYIQKNNYEACSFALLYAIDSNSKIDSIDVEIIKSSQDCILMLMAFIYCKKNNLKSEVKQLKQYAKELEQKGEMDQYWLFVYECLGKLTGEWCAMKKNKVSFLKSEYR
;
A
#
# COMPACT_ATOMS: atom_id res chain seq x y z
N MET A 1 -18.52 17.07 12.24
CA MET A 1 -17.19 17.73 12.04
C MET A 1 -17.06 19.12 12.66
N GLN A 2 -18.10 19.68 13.30
CA GLN A 2 -18.10 21.10 13.72
C GLN A 2 -16.98 21.51 14.71
N ASP A 3 -16.30 20.56 15.38
CA ASP A 3 -15.25 20.87 16.38
C ASP A 3 -13.83 20.33 16.07
N LYS A 4 -13.54 19.86 14.84
CA LYS A 4 -12.19 19.37 14.48
C LYS A 4 -11.43 20.39 13.61
N LYS A 5 -10.15 20.63 13.95
CA LYS A 5 -9.20 21.44 13.15
C LYS A 5 -8.70 20.74 11.87
N ALA A 6 -9.17 19.53 11.59
CA ALA A 6 -8.73 18.75 10.45
C ALA A 6 -9.58 19.09 9.21
N LEU A 7 -8.93 19.42 8.09
CA LEU A 7 -9.59 19.62 6.79
C LEU A 7 -10.15 18.31 6.23
N PHE A 8 -9.52 17.17 6.57
CA PHE A 8 -9.94 15.83 6.19
C PHE A 8 -10.00 14.94 7.42
N LEU A 9 -10.98 14.06 7.45
CA LEU A 9 -11.08 13.01 8.44
C LEU A 9 -11.34 11.69 7.71
N MET A 10 -10.28 10.92 7.49
CA MET A 10 -10.43 9.52 7.08
C MET A 10 -10.86 8.72 8.30
N ASN A 11 -12.17 8.56 8.49
CA ASN A 11 -12.71 7.60 9.44
C ASN A 11 -12.88 6.25 8.75
N TYR A 12 -12.69 5.18 9.50
CA TYR A 12 -13.17 3.86 9.10
C TYR A 12 -14.71 3.86 9.17
N LYS A 13 -15.37 3.11 8.27
CA LYS A 13 -16.84 2.94 8.31
C LYS A 13 -17.24 2.53 9.73
N ASN A 14 -18.05 3.34 10.40
CA ASN A 14 -18.70 2.99 11.64
C ASN A 14 -20.11 2.48 11.33
N TRP A 15 -20.31 1.17 11.38
CA TRP A 15 -21.59 0.55 11.04
C TRP A 15 -22.78 1.00 11.92
N THR A 16 -22.53 1.64 13.08
CA THR A 16 -23.60 2.21 13.92
C THR A 16 -24.07 3.58 13.45
N ASP A 17 -23.21 4.35 12.81
CA ASP A 17 -23.46 5.77 12.47
C ASP A 17 -23.56 5.98 10.95
N ASP A 18 -22.87 5.16 10.18
CA ASP A 18 -22.87 5.19 8.71
C ASP A 18 -24.01 4.32 8.18
N GLY A 19 -24.83 4.89 7.29
CA GLY A 19 -25.85 4.13 6.59
C GLY A 19 -25.25 3.02 5.71
N THR A 20 -26.04 1.98 5.45
CA THR A 20 -25.78 0.99 4.41
C THR A 20 -26.68 1.30 3.21
N PRO A 21 -26.32 2.23 2.32
CA PRO A 21 -27.16 2.58 1.18
C PRO A 21 -27.17 1.49 0.10
N GLU A 22 -26.21 0.55 0.14
CA GLU A 22 -26.04 -0.47 -0.90
C GLU A 22 -27.34 -1.25 -1.18
N PRO A 23 -28.07 -1.78 -0.17
CA PRO A 23 -29.36 -2.43 -0.37
C PRO A 23 -30.41 -1.59 -1.07
N ASP A 24 -30.50 -0.30 -0.74
CA ASP A 24 -31.46 0.62 -1.38
C ASP A 24 -31.08 0.88 -2.85
N ILE A 25 -29.77 0.93 -3.14
CA ILE A 25 -29.22 1.21 -4.47
C ILE A 25 -29.42 0.03 -5.42
N TYR A 26 -29.22 -1.21 -4.96
CA TYR A 26 -29.38 -2.40 -5.82
C TYR A 26 -30.80 -3.00 -5.80
N LEU A 27 -31.72 -2.46 -4.99
CA LEU A 27 -33.09 -2.95 -4.91
C LEU A 27 -33.77 -2.96 -6.29
N GLY A 28 -34.26 -4.12 -6.71
CA GLY A 28 -34.95 -4.30 -8.00
C GLY A 28 -34.03 -4.38 -9.22
N LYS A 29 -32.70 -4.33 -9.05
CA LYS A 29 -31.71 -4.44 -10.13
C LYS A 29 -31.37 -5.91 -10.42
N ARG A 30 -30.83 -6.17 -11.60
CA ARG A 30 -30.47 -7.53 -12.06
C ARG A 30 -29.00 -7.73 -12.33
N TYR A 31 -28.26 -6.66 -12.61
CA TYR A 31 -26.83 -6.73 -12.92
C TYR A 31 -26.06 -5.73 -12.06
N MET A 32 -24.85 -6.14 -11.66
CA MET A 32 -23.85 -5.29 -11.02
C MET A 32 -22.62 -5.23 -11.91
N ILE A 33 -22.10 -4.02 -12.11
CA ILE A 33 -20.85 -3.75 -12.80
C ILE A 33 -19.86 -3.25 -11.76
N HIS A 34 -18.69 -3.89 -11.70
CA HIS A 34 -17.52 -3.39 -11.00
C HIS A 34 -16.51 -2.90 -12.04
N ALA A 35 -16.06 -1.65 -11.93
CA ALA A 35 -15.07 -1.06 -12.81
C ALA A 35 -14.04 -0.26 -12.01
N ASP A 36 -12.80 -0.27 -12.47
CA ASP A 36 -11.64 0.37 -11.80
C ASP A 36 -10.94 1.32 -12.80
N ILE A 37 -10.29 2.37 -12.31
CA ILE A 37 -9.43 3.24 -13.13
C ILE A 37 -8.01 2.68 -13.15
N SER A 38 -7.45 2.52 -14.35
CA SER A 38 -6.09 2.03 -14.53
C SER A 38 -5.06 3.03 -13.96
N LYS A 39 -4.36 2.60 -12.91
CA LYS A 39 -3.28 3.35 -12.25
C LYS A 39 -3.71 4.79 -11.92
N CYS A 40 -4.84 4.96 -11.23
CA CYS A 40 -5.50 6.26 -10.99
C CYS A 40 -4.54 7.41 -10.67
N TYR A 41 -3.93 7.45 -9.47
CA TYR A 41 -3.02 8.56 -9.12
C TYR A 41 -1.85 8.75 -10.09
N PRO A 42 -1.10 7.69 -10.49
CA PRO A 42 -0.02 7.84 -11.47
C PRO A 42 -0.45 8.27 -12.87
N SER A 43 -1.70 8.04 -13.28
CA SER A 43 -2.20 8.35 -14.63
C SER A 43 -2.84 9.73 -14.74
N ILE A 44 -3.17 10.39 -13.64
CA ILE A 44 -3.77 11.73 -13.66
C ILE A 44 -2.84 12.73 -14.36
N TYR A 45 -3.36 13.34 -15.42
CA TYR A 45 -2.73 14.46 -16.09
C TYR A 45 -3.06 15.76 -15.34
N THR A 46 -2.06 16.46 -14.85
CA THR A 46 -2.24 17.65 -13.97
C THR A 46 -3.06 18.76 -14.63
N HIS A 47 -2.91 18.97 -15.94
CA HIS A 47 -3.75 19.91 -16.69
C HIS A 47 -5.23 19.51 -16.80
N ALA A 48 -5.59 18.27 -16.48
CA ALA A 48 -7.00 17.85 -16.36
C ALA A 48 -7.69 18.48 -15.13
N ILE A 49 -6.93 18.96 -14.13
CA ILE A 49 -7.47 19.69 -12.98
C ILE A 49 -8.15 20.98 -13.45
N PRO A 50 -7.48 21.89 -14.21
CA PRO A 50 -8.14 23.01 -14.88
C PRO A 50 -9.35 22.62 -15.72
N TRP A 51 -9.28 21.51 -16.47
CA TRP A 51 -10.39 21.08 -17.33
C TRP A 51 -11.64 20.76 -16.52
N ALA A 52 -11.48 20.14 -15.34
CA ALA A 52 -12.57 19.83 -14.43
C ALA A 52 -13.11 21.08 -13.73
N LEU A 53 -12.26 22.06 -13.40
CA LEU A 53 -12.64 23.26 -12.64
C LEU A 53 -13.39 24.32 -13.46
N VAL A 54 -12.94 24.58 -14.70
CA VAL A 54 -13.50 25.67 -15.54
C VAL A 54 -13.97 25.21 -16.91
N GLY A 55 -13.87 23.92 -17.21
CA GLY A 55 -14.15 23.36 -18.52
C GLY A 55 -12.93 23.38 -19.44
N LYS A 56 -12.83 22.36 -20.30
CA LYS A 56 -11.67 22.12 -21.17
C LYS A 56 -11.37 23.26 -22.13
N ASP A 57 -12.40 23.90 -22.70
CA ASP A 57 -12.23 24.99 -23.67
C ASP A 57 -11.69 26.26 -23.01
N ALA A 58 -12.26 26.65 -21.87
CA ALA A 58 -11.81 27.82 -21.11
C ALA A 58 -10.39 27.63 -20.55
N ALA A 59 -10.09 26.43 -20.02
CA ALA A 59 -8.75 26.08 -19.56
C ALA A 59 -7.73 26.13 -20.72
N LYS A 60 -8.07 25.57 -21.89
CA LYS A 60 -7.19 25.58 -23.07
C LYS A 60 -6.97 26.97 -23.66
N ALA A 61 -7.97 27.84 -23.61
CA ALA A 61 -7.83 29.23 -24.05
C ALA A 61 -6.85 30.03 -23.17
N ASN A 62 -6.74 29.68 -21.89
CA ASN A 62 -6.00 30.43 -20.88
C ASN A 62 -4.75 29.72 -20.34
N VAL A 63 -4.25 28.67 -21.00
CA VAL A 63 -3.12 27.84 -20.51
C VAL A 63 -1.88 28.66 -20.15
N LYS A 64 -1.59 29.74 -20.90
CA LYS A 64 -0.40 30.58 -20.69
C LYS A 64 -0.60 31.64 -19.59
N ASN A 65 -1.81 31.79 -19.06
CA ASN A 65 -2.11 32.79 -18.05
C ASN A 65 -1.90 32.23 -16.64
N ASN A 66 -0.68 32.38 -16.12
CA ASN A 66 -0.29 31.90 -14.79
C ASN A 66 -0.96 32.69 -13.63
N LYS A 67 -1.75 33.74 -13.93
CA LYS A 67 -2.53 34.47 -12.93
C LYS A 67 -3.86 33.80 -12.61
N GLU A 68 -4.31 32.88 -13.46
CA GLU A 68 -5.55 32.13 -13.23
C GLU A 68 -5.37 31.15 -12.08
N TRP A 69 -6.30 31.18 -11.13
CA TRP A 69 -6.21 30.38 -9.90
C TRP A 69 -6.17 28.87 -10.18
N TYR A 70 -6.89 28.39 -11.20
CA TYR A 70 -6.88 26.97 -11.60
C TYR A 70 -5.54 26.54 -12.22
N ASN A 71 -4.86 27.43 -12.96
CA ASN A 71 -3.53 27.17 -13.49
C ASN A 71 -2.46 27.18 -12.38
N GLN A 72 -2.67 27.97 -11.30
CA GLN A 72 -1.78 27.94 -10.14
C GLN A 72 -1.86 26.61 -9.40
N ILE A 73 -3.07 26.04 -9.24
CA ILE A 73 -3.25 24.71 -8.62
C ILE A 73 -2.49 23.65 -9.42
N ASP A 74 -2.66 23.63 -10.74
CA ASP A 74 -1.94 22.75 -11.65
C ASP A 74 -0.42 22.93 -11.55
N HIS A 75 0.06 24.18 -11.56
CA HIS A 75 1.48 24.48 -11.40
C HIS A 75 2.06 23.95 -10.08
N PHE A 76 1.34 24.09 -8.96
CA PHE A 76 1.79 23.54 -7.69
C PHE A 76 1.76 22.00 -7.68
N ALA A 77 0.78 21.38 -8.33
CA ALA A 77 0.74 19.92 -8.49
C ALA A 77 1.97 19.41 -9.26
N GLN A 78 2.39 20.12 -10.31
CA GLN A 78 3.60 19.81 -11.06
C GLN A 78 4.88 19.99 -10.22
N ILE A 79 4.99 21.08 -9.46
CA ILE A 79 6.16 21.34 -8.59
C ILE A 79 6.38 20.19 -7.61
N VAL A 80 5.31 19.66 -7.02
CA VAL A 80 5.36 18.52 -6.08
C VAL A 80 5.98 17.27 -6.72
N LYS A 81 5.97 17.16 -8.06
CA LYS A 81 6.57 16.07 -8.82
C LYS A 81 7.72 16.57 -9.72
N ASN A 82 8.52 17.52 -9.27
CA ASN A 82 9.69 18.02 -9.99
C ASN A 82 9.38 18.58 -11.40
N GLY A 83 8.20 19.18 -11.58
CA GLY A 83 7.74 19.73 -12.86
C GLY A 83 7.10 18.71 -13.80
N GLU A 84 6.95 17.45 -13.38
CA GLU A 84 6.25 16.43 -14.17
C GLU A 84 4.74 16.74 -14.26
N THR A 85 4.19 16.57 -15.47
CA THR A 85 2.76 16.87 -15.72
C THR A 85 1.84 15.68 -15.55
N HIS A 86 2.39 14.48 -15.36
CA HIS A 86 1.62 13.24 -15.18
C HIS A 86 1.90 12.61 -13.82
N GLY A 87 0.83 12.22 -13.15
CA GLY A 87 0.84 11.55 -11.86
C GLY A 87 0.76 12.51 -10.69
N LEU A 88 -0.09 12.17 -9.73
CA LEU A 88 -0.10 12.74 -8.39
C LEU A 88 0.63 11.82 -7.41
N LEU A 89 1.19 12.38 -6.34
CA LEU A 89 1.79 11.58 -5.28
C LEU A 89 0.72 10.75 -4.56
N ILE A 90 1.01 9.47 -4.28
CA ILE A 90 0.12 8.60 -3.52
C ILE A 90 0.33 8.85 -2.03
N GLY A 91 -0.74 9.08 -1.28
CA GLY A 91 -0.70 9.22 0.18
C GLY A 91 -1.03 10.62 0.72
N PRO A 92 -0.47 11.72 0.19
CA PRO A 92 -0.82 13.06 0.65
C PRO A 92 -2.33 13.36 0.47
N HIS A 93 -2.97 13.89 1.52
CA HIS A 93 -4.38 14.29 1.44
C HIS A 93 -4.67 15.29 0.33
N THR A 94 -3.71 16.17 0.02
CA THR A 94 -3.81 17.11 -1.10
C THR A 94 -4.02 16.39 -2.44
N SER A 95 -3.31 15.29 -2.68
CA SER A 95 -3.47 14.51 -3.91
C SER A 95 -4.88 13.92 -4.04
N ASN A 96 -5.48 13.47 -2.93
CA ASN A 96 -6.84 12.95 -2.94
C ASN A 96 -7.85 14.03 -3.33
N ILE A 97 -7.67 15.28 -2.85
CA ILE A 97 -8.54 16.39 -3.26
C ILE A 97 -8.40 16.65 -4.76
N LEU A 98 -7.15 16.70 -5.25
CA LEU A 98 -6.87 16.98 -6.66
C LEU A 98 -7.45 15.90 -7.57
N SER A 99 -7.39 14.62 -7.18
CA SER A 99 -8.06 13.55 -7.91
C SER A 99 -9.58 13.68 -7.84
N GLU A 100 -10.15 13.96 -6.68
CA GLU A 100 -11.60 14.12 -6.51
C GLU A 100 -12.19 15.30 -7.30
N ILE A 101 -11.44 16.38 -7.54
CA ILE A 101 -11.87 17.45 -8.44
C ILE A 101 -12.20 16.89 -9.83
N ILE A 102 -11.33 16.02 -10.36
CA ILE A 102 -11.52 15.41 -11.68
C ILE A 102 -12.64 14.37 -11.63
N LEU A 103 -12.61 13.49 -10.64
CA LEU A 103 -13.57 12.37 -10.53
C LEU A 103 -14.99 12.85 -10.26
N CYS A 104 -15.18 13.91 -9.47
CA CYS A 104 -16.50 14.53 -9.28
C CYS A 104 -17.05 15.16 -10.57
N ALA A 105 -16.20 15.74 -11.43
CA ALA A 105 -16.63 16.27 -12.73
C ALA A 105 -17.06 15.14 -13.70
N ILE A 106 -16.52 13.93 -13.52
CA ILE A 106 -16.96 12.72 -14.23
C ILE A 106 -18.30 12.26 -13.67
N ASP A 107 -18.43 12.20 -12.33
CA ASP A 107 -19.67 11.83 -11.63
C ASP A 107 -20.83 12.75 -11.98
N GLU A 108 -20.61 14.06 -12.08
CA GLU A 108 -21.65 15.01 -12.48
C GLU A 108 -22.28 14.64 -13.82
N ASN A 109 -21.50 14.08 -14.75
CA ASN A 109 -22.01 13.68 -16.06
C ASN A 109 -22.60 12.28 -16.06
N LEU A 110 -22.03 11.34 -15.31
CA LEU A 110 -22.58 9.98 -15.17
C LEU A 110 -23.90 9.97 -14.40
N SER A 111 -24.00 10.74 -13.32
CA SER A 111 -25.22 10.84 -12.50
C SER A 111 -26.42 11.38 -13.28
N LYS A 112 -26.24 12.12 -14.37
CA LYS A 112 -27.37 12.52 -15.24
C LYS A 112 -28.09 11.33 -15.88
N LYS A 113 -27.44 10.18 -16.01
CA LYS A 113 -28.00 8.96 -16.62
C LYS A 113 -28.16 7.80 -15.63
N TYR A 114 -27.27 7.70 -14.64
CA TYR A 114 -27.20 6.57 -13.73
C TYR A 114 -27.38 7.04 -12.29
N MET A 115 -28.47 6.63 -11.64
CA MET A 115 -28.75 6.98 -10.23
C MET A 115 -28.35 5.89 -9.24
N SER A 116 -28.12 4.67 -9.73
CA SER A 116 -27.83 3.50 -8.92
C SER A 116 -26.35 3.12 -9.03
N TYR A 117 -25.44 4.03 -8.69
CA TYR A 117 -24.02 3.72 -8.64
C TYR A 117 -23.33 4.36 -7.43
N ILE A 118 -22.22 3.75 -7.02
CA ILE A 118 -21.36 4.17 -5.92
C ILE A 118 -19.95 4.28 -6.48
N ARG A 119 -19.22 5.34 -6.10
CA ARG A 119 -17.80 5.47 -6.38
C ARG A 119 -17.01 5.61 -5.10
N ASN A 120 -15.98 4.78 -4.95
CA ASN A 120 -14.99 4.87 -3.89
C ASN A 120 -13.61 5.11 -4.52
N ILE A 121 -13.17 6.37 -4.55
CA ILE A 121 -11.92 6.76 -5.24
C ILE A 121 -12.00 6.35 -6.72
N ASP A 122 -11.26 5.33 -7.15
CA ASP A 122 -11.18 4.80 -8.51
C ASP A 122 -12.13 3.63 -8.79
N ASP A 123 -12.71 3.03 -7.75
CA ASP A 123 -13.65 1.92 -7.88
C ASP A 123 -15.07 2.43 -8.11
N TYR A 124 -15.69 1.98 -9.21
CA TYR A 124 -17.10 2.22 -9.56
C TYR A 124 -17.89 0.93 -9.42
N ILE A 125 -19.02 1.02 -8.72
CA ILE A 125 -20.02 -0.04 -8.64
C ILE A 125 -21.34 0.51 -9.17
N CYS A 126 -21.85 -0.03 -10.27
CA CYS A 126 -23.13 0.38 -10.85
C CYS A 126 -24.11 -0.78 -10.93
N TYR A 127 -25.40 -0.51 -10.69
CA TYR A 127 -26.47 -1.49 -10.71
C TYR A 127 -27.54 -1.15 -11.75
N VAL A 128 -27.83 -2.11 -12.62
CA VAL A 128 -28.72 -1.94 -13.78
C VAL A 128 -29.68 -3.12 -13.95
N ASN A 129 -30.68 -2.96 -14.82
CA ASN A 129 -31.75 -3.93 -15.02
C ASN A 129 -31.52 -4.86 -16.20
N THR A 130 -30.82 -4.39 -17.24
CA THR A 130 -30.63 -5.13 -18.49
C THR A 130 -29.16 -5.23 -18.87
N LYS A 131 -28.82 -6.24 -19.69
CA LYS A 131 -27.45 -6.38 -20.24
C LYS A 131 -27.08 -5.21 -21.16
N GLU A 132 -28.05 -4.63 -21.86
CA GLU A 132 -27.81 -3.44 -22.68
C GLU A 132 -27.40 -2.23 -21.83
N GLU A 133 -28.02 -2.05 -20.66
CA GLU A 133 -27.62 -0.99 -19.72
C GLU A 133 -26.21 -1.22 -19.15
N VAL A 134 -25.78 -2.48 -18.99
CA VAL A 134 -24.39 -2.83 -18.61
C VAL A 134 -23.41 -2.31 -19.65
N ASP A 135 -23.62 -2.67 -20.92
CA ASP A 135 -22.74 -2.27 -22.01
C ASP A 135 -22.71 -0.74 -22.16
N ASN A 136 -23.89 -0.09 -22.07
CA ASN A 136 -24.01 1.35 -22.14
C ASN A 136 -23.25 2.05 -21.00
N PHE A 137 -23.33 1.54 -19.77
CA PHE A 137 -22.60 2.11 -18.64
C PHE A 137 -21.09 2.04 -18.85
N ILE A 138 -20.57 0.90 -19.32
CA ILE A 138 -19.13 0.72 -19.58
C ILE A 138 -18.64 1.69 -20.67
N ILE A 139 -19.41 1.83 -21.76
CA ILE A 139 -19.09 2.74 -22.86
C ILE A 139 -19.11 4.19 -22.38
N ASP A 140 -20.16 4.58 -21.64
CA ASP A 140 -20.31 5.93 -21.12
C ASP A 140 -19.21 6.27 -20.10
N LEU A 141 -18.92 5.38 -19.14
CA LEU A 141 -17.82 5.56 -18.18
C LEU A 141 -16.48 5.74 -18.88
N ASN A 142 -16.15 4.88 -19.86
CA ASN A 142 -14.91 5.00 -20.62
C ASN A 142 -14.85 6.31 -21.41
N ARG A 143 -15.96 6.75 -22.00
CA ARG A 143 -16.04 8.03 -22.71
C ARG A 143 -15.80 9.20 -21.76
N GLU A 144 -16.40 9.20 -20.58
CA GLU A 144 -16.24 10.29 -19.60
C GLU A 144 -14.82 10.32 -19.01
N LEU A 145 -14.23 9.17 -18.66
CA LEU A 145 -12.83 9.07 -18.21
C LEU A 145 -11.85 9.63 -19.24
N ARG A 146 -12.04 9.30 -20.53
CA ARG A 146 -11.19 9.78 -21.63
C ARG A 146 -11.19 11.29 -21.81
N LYS A 147 -12.21 12.02 -21.33
CA LYS A 147 -12.20 13.49 -21.40
C LYS A 147 -11.07 14.11 -20.58
N TYR A 148 -10.62 13.39 -19.56
CA TYR A 148 -9.59 13.78 -18.59
C TYR A 148 -8.33 12.90 -18.68
N ASP A 149 -8.12 12.21 -19.81
CA ASP A 149 -6.98 11.32 -20.07
C ASP A 149 -6.85 10.14 -19.08
N LEU A 150 -7.96 9.75 -18.45
CA LEU A 150 -8.05 8.55 -17.63
C LEU A 150 -8.51 7.34 -18.47
N LEU A 151 -8.05 6.15 -18.07
CA LEU A 151 -8.37 4.89 -18.72
C LEU A 151 -9.00 3.92 -17.73
N MET A 152 -10.04 3.21 -18.18
CA MET A 152 -10.63 2.13 -17.39
C MET A 152 -9.74 0.89 -17.41
N ASN A 153 -9.71 0.17 -16.29
CA ASN A 153 -9.00 -1.09 -16.15
C ASN A 153 -9.87 -2.25 -16.63
N HIS A 154 -9.84 -2.51 -17.94
CA HIS A 154 -10.63 -3.57 -18.56
C HIS A 154 -10.40 -4.98 -17.97
N LYS A 155 -9.21 -5.26 -17.41
CA LYS A 155 -8.89 -6.56 -16.82
C LYS A 155 -9.56 -6.80 -15.46
N LYS A 156 -9.86 -5.71 -14.74
CA LYS A 156 -10.57 -5.76 -13.45
C LYS A 156 -12.05 -5.38 -13.58
N THR A 157 -12.51 -5.10 -14.79
CA THR A 157 -13.92 -4.80 -15.00
C THR A 157 -14.69 -6.12 -14.98
N GLU A 158 -15.61 -6.25 -14.03
CA GLU A 158 -16.36 -7.49 -13.78
C GLU A 158 -17.86 -7.21 -13.82
N ILE A 159 -18.61 -8.14 -14.39
CA ILE A 159 -20.06 -8.05 -14.52
C ILE A 159 -20.66 -9.26 -13.82
N TYR A 160 -21.62 -9.01 -12.93
CA TYR A 160 -22.31 -10.04 -12.19
C TYR A 160 -23.81 -9.96 -12.41
N GLU A 161 -24.46 -11.13 -12.49
CA GLU A 161 -25.90 -11.26 -12.42
C GLU A 161 -26.31 -11.44 -10.95
N LEU A 162 -27.26 -10.62 -10.50
CA LEU A 162 -27.77 -10.64 -9.12
C LEU A 162 -28.75 -11.81 -8.91
N PRO A 163 -28.81 -12.40 -7.70
CA PRO A 163 -28.14 -11.97 -6.47
C PRO A 163 -26.68 -12.42 -6.35
N ILE A 164 -25.84 -11.58 -5.75
CA ILE A 164 -24.46 -11.91 -5.38
C ILE A 164 -24.26 -11.83 -3.86
N CYS A 165 -23.20 -12.48 -3.36
CA CYS A 165 -22.75 -12.28 -1.99
C CYS A 165 -22.09 -10.89 -1.86
N VAL A 166 -22.48 -10.10 -0.84
CA VAL A 166 -21.98 -8.74 -0.58
C VAL A 166 -20.51 -8.73 -0.13
N VAL A 167 -20.06 -9.81 0.50
CA VAL A 167 -18.67 -10.00 0.95
C VAL A 167 -18.06 -11.14 0.15
N GLU A 168 -16.77 -11.02 -0.18
CA GLU A 168 -16.01 -12.07 -0.84
C GLU A 168 -16.17 -13.41 -0.10
N THR A 169 -16.54 -14.46 -0.85
CA THR A 169 -16.91 -15.75 -0.26
C THR A 169 -15.81 -16.37 0.60
N TRP A 170 -14.55 -16.08 0.30
CA TRP A 170 -13.40 -16.58 1.06
C TRP A 170 -13.27 -15.93 2.44
N VAL A 171 -13.67 -14.65 2.62
CA VAL A 171 -13.63 -13.97 3.93
C VAL A 171 -14.59 -14.65 4.89
N HIS A 172 -15.82 -14.93 4.44
CA HIS A 172 -16.80 -15.69 5.21
C HIS A 172 -16.32 -17.11 5.53
N LYS A 173 -15.67 -17.77 4.57
CA LYS A 173 -15.05 -19.09 4.78
C LYS A 173 -14.01 -19.06 5.90
N ILE A 174 -13.11 -18.06 5.93
CA ILE A 174 -12.14 -17.88 7.02
C ILE A 174 -12.86 -17.57 8.35
N GLN A 175 -13.79 -16.62 8.36
CA GLN A 175 -14.52 -16.22 9.57
C GLN A 175 -15.30 -17.39 10.18
N ASN A 176 -16.00 -18.17 9.35
CA ASN A 176 -16.73 -19.36 9.80
C ASN A 176 -15.80 -20.44 10.34
N TYR A 177 -14.62 -20.63 9.73
CA TYR A 177 -13.63 -21.57 10.23
C TYR A 177 -13.13 -21.13 11.61
N ILE A 178 -12.71 -19.88 11.74
CA ILE A 178 -12.16 -19.32 12.98
C ILE A 178 -13.23 -19.25 14.08
N ALA A 179 -14.50 -19.06 13.74
CA ALA A 179 -15.60 -19.12 14.73
C ALA A 179 -15.73 -20.49 15.43
N THR A 180 -15.08 -21.54 14.91
CA THR A 180 -14.99 -22.83 15.60
C THR A 180 -13.88 -22.88 16.65
N PHE A 181 -12.89 -21.98 16.55
CA PHE A 181 -11.79 -21.91 17.50
C PHE A 181 -12.27 -21.48 18.87
N GLN A 182 -11.63 -22.06 19.88
CA GLN A 182 -11.92 -21.84 21.29
C GLN A 182 -13.39 -22.06 21.71
N LYS A 183 -14.22 -22.69 20.85
CA LYS A 183 -15.64 -22.94 21.15
C LYS A 183 -15.84 -23.95 22.30
N PHE A 184 -14.93 -24.90 22.43
CA PHE A 184 -14.99 -25.97 23.43
C PHE A 184 -13.80 -25.99 24.40
N LYS A 185 -12.78 -25.15 24.18
CA LYS A 185 -11.54 -25.09 24.97
C LYS A 185 -10.96 -23.67 24.91
N GLU A 186 -10.18 -23.25 25.90
CA GLU A 186 -9.66 -21.88 25.97
C GLU A 186 -8.44 -21.59 25.08
N TYR A 187 -7.97 -22.58 24.33
CA TYR A 187 -6.79 -22.48 23.47
C TYR A 187 -7.02 -23.09 22.09
N VAL A 188 -6.17 -22.72 21.13
CA VAL A 188 -6.09 -23.35 19.81
C VAL A 188 -4.84 -24.23 19.78
N ASP A 189 -5.02 -25.51 19.48
CA ASP A 189 -3.92 -26.48 19.48
C ASP A 189 -3.25 -26.62 18.11
N TYR A 190 -2.15 -27.38 18.08
CA TYR A 190 -1.36 -27.61 16.88
C TYR A 190 -2.18 -28.17 15.71
N LYS A 191 -3.13 -29.08 15.96
CA LYS A 191 -3.90 -29.72 14.88
C LYS A 191 -4.88 -28.74 14.25
N GLU A 192 -5.49 -27.89 15.06
CA GLU A 192 -6.37 -26.83 14.58
C GLU A 192 -5.62 -25.79 13.74
N VAL A 193 -4.43 -25.38 14.19
CA VAL A 193 -3.59 -24.47 13.39
C VAL A 193 -3.15 -25.10 12.10
N GLN A 194 -2.68 -26.35 12.13
CA GLN A 194 -2.28 -27.07 10.93
C GLN A 194 -3.44 -27.15 9.93
N ALA A 195 -4.61 -27.59 10.39
CA ALA A 195 -5.79 -27.70 9.54
C ALA A 195 -6.23 -26.34 8.98
N PHE A 196 -6.08 -25.26 9.75
CA PHE A 196 -6.40 -23.91 9.30
C PHE A 196 -5.40 -23.37 8.26
N ILE A 197 -4.11 -23.63 8.42
CA ILE A 197 -3.09 -23.26 7.43
C ILE A 197 -3.32 -24.05 6.12
N ASP A 198 -3.57 -25.35 6.20
CA ASP A 198 -3.87 -26.19 5.03
C ASP A 198 -5.15 -25.70 4.33
N PHE A 199 -6.19 -25.37 5.10
CA PHE A 199 -7.42 -24.77 4.59
C PHE A 199 -7.17 -23.43 3.90
N THR A 200 -6.35 -22.56 4.49
CA THR A 200 -5.99 -21.25 3.94
C THR A 200 -5.25 -21.41 2.61
N ILE A 201 -4.27 -22.30 2.54
CA ILE A 201 -3.51 -22.58 1.31
C ILE A 201 -4.45 -23.12 0.21
N LYS A 202 -5.34 -24.05 0.56
CA LYS A 202 -6.36 -24.54 -0.39
C LYS A 202 -7.24 -23.40 -0.89
N LEU A 203 -7.69 -22.53 0.02
CA LEU A 203 -8.55 -21.40 -0.32
C LEU A 203 -7.87 -20.41 -1.27
N VAL A 204 -6.56 -20.18 -1.13
CA VAL A 204 -5.77 -19.40 -2.10
C VAL A 204 -5.86 -20.00 -3.51
N SER A 205 -5.64 -21.31 -3.63
CA SER A 205 -5.71 -21.99 -4.93
C SER A 205 -7.11 -21.98 -5.55
N GLU A 206 -8.17 -21.95 -4.74
CA GLU A 206 -9.57 -21.83 -5.20
C GLU A 206 -9.94 -20.41 -5.67
N ASN A 207 -9.15 -19.39 -5.33
CA ASN A 207 -9.47 -17.97 -5.60
C ASN A 207 -8.38 -17.31 -6.45
N ALA A 208 -7.97 -17.97 -7.53
CA ALA A 208 -7.00 -17.45 -8.51
C ALA A 208 -5.68 -16.96 -7.88
N ASP A 209 -5.18 -17.71 -6.89
CA ASP A 209 -3.97 -17.37 -6.14
C ASP A 209 -4.02 -15.99 -5.45
N ASN A 210 -5.21 -15.60 -4.99
CA ASN A 210 -5.40 -14.38 -4.22
C ASN A 210 -4.68 -14.46 -2.87
N ASN A 211 -3.47 -13.94 -2.89
CA ASN A 211 -2.52 -13.86 -1.79
C ASN A 211 -3.00 -13.06 -0.56
N SER A 212 -3.99 -12.17 -0.72
CA SER A 212 -4.59 -11.43 0.40
C SER A 212 -5.27 -12.35 1.43
N ILE A 213 -5.65 -13.57 1.01
CA ILE A 213 -6.25 -14.59 1.87
C ILE A 213 -5.29 -15.00 3.00
N ILE A 214 -4.01 -15.23 2.70
CA ILE A 214 -3.01 -15.60 3.71
C ILE A 214 -2.81 -14.45 4.69
N LEU A 215 -2.70 -13.22 4.18
CA LEU A 215 -2.56 -12.02 4.99
C LEU A 215 -3.72 -11.87 5.99
N TYR A 216 -4.95 -12.04 5.51
CA TYR A 216 -6.16 -11.96 6.34
C TYR A 216 -6.21 -13.12 7.35
N ALA A 217 -5.88 -14.35 6.94
CA ALA A 217 -5.86 -15.52 7.79
C ALA A 217 -4.86 -15.38 8.95
N VAL A 218 -3.62 -14.97 8.67
CA VAL A 218 -2.58 -14.74 9.68
C VAL A 218 -3.00 -13.63 10.64
N LYS A 219 -3.53 -12.52 10.12
CA LYS A 219 -4.03 -11.41 10.96
C LYS A 219 -5.18 -11.85 11.87
N SER A 220 -6.05 -12.74 11.40
CA SER A 220 -7.19 -13.23 12.18
C SER A 220 -6.78 -14.17 13.31
N LEU A 221 -5.62 -14.84 13.21
CA LEU A 221 -5.11 -15.70 14.28
C LEU A 221 -4.57 -14.93 15.50
N LYS A 222 -4.22 -13.65 15.32
CA LYS A 222 -3.54 -12.85 16.36
C LYS A 222 -4.35 -12.74 17.66
N ASP A 223 -5.67 -12.90 17.57
CA ASP A 223 -6.61 -12.72 18.67
C ASP A 223 -6.84 -14.02 19.47
N PHE A 224 -6.24 -15.13 19.06
CA PHE A 224 -6.40 -16.45 19.68
C PHE A 224 -5.22 -16.84 20.56
N ASN A 225 -5.49 -17.57 21.64
CA ASN A 225 -4.46 -18.12 22.51
C ASN A 225 -4.02 -19.48 21.98
N LEU A 226 -2.81 -19.54 21.41
CA LEU A 226 -2.25 -20.76 20.81
C LEU A 226 -1.37 -21.51 21.80
N THR A 227 -1.39 -22.85 21.77
CA THR A 227 -0.44 -23.66 22.54
C THR A 227 1.00 -23.48 22.02
N LYS A 228 2.03 -23.68 22.84
CA LYS A 228 3.44 -23.44 22.45
C LYS A 228 3.85 -24.18 21.17
N ASN A 229 3.50 -25.45 21.03
CA ASN A 229 3.78 -26.22 19.82
C ASN A 229 3.00 -25.70 18.59
N ALA A 230 1.80 -25.15 18.77
CA ALA A 230 1.03 -24.53 17.71
C ALA A 230 1.64 -23.20 17.26
N GLN A 231 2.15 -22.40 18.21
CA GLN A 231 2.90 -21.17 17.94
C GLN A 231 4.18 -21.47 17.14
N GLU A 232 4.99 -22.43 17.57
CA GLU A 232 6.20 -22.84 16.85
C GLU A 232 5.90 -23.32 15.43
N TYR A 233 4.82 -24.09 15.26
CA TYR A 233 4.38 -24.53 13.94
C TYR A 233 3.94 -23.35 13.08
N LEU A 234 3.12 -22.43 13.62
CA LEU A 234 2.64 -21.26 12.90
C LEU A 234 3.80 -20.38 12.42
N ILE A 235 4.77 -20.10 13.30
CA ILE A 235 5.97 -19.31 12.97
C ILE A 235 6.70 -19.97 11.79
N LYS A 236 7.01 -21.26 11.88
CA LYS A 236 7.73 -22.00 10.81
C LYS A 236 6.93 -22.01 9.51
N SER A 237 5.62 -22.21 9.57
CA SER A 237 4.75 -22.26 8.40
C SER A 237 4.65 -20.90 7.70
N VAL A 238 4.42 -19.81 8.45
CA VAL A 238 4.29 -18.47 7.86
C VAL A 238 5.64 -17.95 7.34
N VAL A 239 6.76 -18.27 8.01
CA VAL A 239 8.10 -17.96 7.46
C VAL A 239 8.39 -18.78 6.20
N SER A 240 8.01 -20.05 6.15
CA SER A 240 8.13 -20.87 4.94
C SER A 240 7.34 -20.25 3.77
N LEU A 241 6.10 -19.84 4.04
CA LEU A 241 5.27 -19.12 3.07
C LEU A 241 5.90 -17.79 2.67
N SER A 242 6.48 -17.02 3.62
CA SER A 242 7.12 -15.74 3.30
C SER A 242 8.37 -15.86 2.47
N LEU A 243 9.00 -17.05 2.41
CA LEU A 243 10.09 -17.34 1.49
C LEU A 243 9.57 -17.64 0.08
N LEU A 244 8.32 -18.06 -0.07
CA LEU A 244 7.68 -18.21 -1.39
C LEU A 244 7.06 -16.88 -1.84
N TYR A 245 6.55 -16.11 -0.89
CA TYR A 245 5.70 -14.96 -1.08
C TYR A 245 6.25 -13.73 -0.34
N PRO A 246 7.08 -12.89 -0.98
CA PRO A 246 7.80 -11.81 -0.29
C PRO A 246 6.90 -10.77 0.39
N TYR A 247 5.68 -10.57 -0.07
CA TYR A 247 4.72 -9.63 0.55
C TYR A 247 4.30 -10.05 1.98
N LEU A 248 4.58 -11.29 2.40
CA LEU A 248 4.36 -11.74 3.78
C LEU A 248 5.52 -11.37 4.71
N VAL A 249 6.70 -11.02 4.17
CA VAL A 249 7.85 -10.66 4.99
C VAL A 249 7.55 -9.48 5.91
N PRO A 250 6.92 -8.36 5.48
CA PRO A 250 6.60 -7.22 6.34
C PRO A 250 5.74 -7.53 7.57
N ILE A 251 4.87 -8.54 7.49
CA ILE A 251 3.93 -8.85 8.58
C ILE A 251 4.52 -9.75 9.66
N LEU A 252 5.66 -10.40 9.39
CA LEU A 252 6.28 -11.34 10.34
C LEU A 252 6.61 -10.66 11.67
N GLY A 253 7.14 -9.43 11.65
CA GLY A 253 7.55 -8.73 12.87
C GLY A 253 6.42 -8.59 13.89
N GLU A 254 5.31 -7.98 13.48
CA GLU A 254 4.20 -7.68 14.39
C GLU A 254 3.31 -8.90 14.66
N PHE A 255 2.90 -9.62 13.61
CA PHE A 255 1.87 -10.66 13.72
C PHE A 255 2.41 -12.04 14.07
N ILE A 256 3.72 -12.27 13.90
CA ILE A 256 4.35 -13.58 14.14
C ILE A 256 5.39 -13.48 15.25
N PHE A 257 6.50 -12.78 15.03
CA PHE A 257 7.64 -12.77 15.95
C PHE A 257 7.31 -12.11 17.28
N LYS A 258 6.72 -10.91 17.27
CA LYS A 258 6.35 -10.21 18.50
C LYS A 258 5.17 -10.87 19.21
N LYS A 259 4.14 -11.28 18.47
CA LYS A 259 2.92 -11.87 19.05
C LYS A 259 3.16 -13.21 19.73
N TYR A 260 4.03 -14.05 19.16
CA TYR A 260 4.31 -15.40 19.67
C TYR A 260 5.71 -15.53 20.28
N GLU A 261 6.33 -14.39 20.63
CA GLU A 261 7.61 -14.33 21.35
C GLU A 261 8.69 -15.24 20.75
N ALA A 262 8.85 -15.18 19.42
CA ALA A 262 9.86 -15.95 18.71
C ALA A 262 11.26 -15.62 19.27
N ASP A 263 12.06 -16.65 19.54
CA ASP A 263 13.36 -16.44 20.17
C ASP A 263 14.38 -15.81 19.20
N THR A 264 15.39 -15.16 19.76
CA THR A 264 16.42 -14.45 18.98
C THR A 264 17.16 -15.35 17.99
N ASN A 265 17.39 -16.63 18.31
CA ASN A 265 18.09 -17.54 17.40
C ASN A 265 17.21 -17.93 16.21
N GLN A 266 15.90 -18.13 16.46
CA GLN A 266 14.92 -18.31 15.39
C GLN A 266 14.84 -17.09 14.48
N ILE A 267 14.69 -15.90 15.05
CA ILE A 267 14.62 -14.65 14.26
C ILE A 267 15.89 -14.47 13.44
N GLN A 268 17.07 -14.70 14.02
CA GLN A 268 18.33 -14.66 13.29
C GLN A 268 18.32 -15.60 12.07
N LYS A 269 17.97 -16.87 12.29
CA LYS A 269 17.90 -17.87 11.23
C LYS A 269 16.95 -17.44 10.12
N TYR A 270 15.76 -16.97 10.47
CA TYR A 270 14.74 -16.56 9.50
C TYR A 270 15.13 -15.29 8.75
N ALA A 271 15.70 -14.29 9.43
CA ALA A 271 16.20 -13.08 8.81
C ALA A 271 17.29 -13.39 7.77
N ASN A 272 18.23 -14.28 8.08
CA ASN A 272 19.24 -14.77 7.13
C ASN A 272 18.60 -15.45 5.91
N MET A 273 17.69 -16.40 6.12
CA MET A 273 17.00 -17.09 5.02
C MET A 273 16.26 -16.11 4.10
N ILE A 274 15.60 -15.09 4.66
CA ILE A 274 14.89 -14.06 3.89
C ILE A 274 15.89 -13.19 3.13
N TYR A 275 16.92 -12.68 3.80
CA TYR A 275 17.90 -11.78 3.20
C TYR A 275 18.63 -12.45 2.03
N GLU A 276 19.19 -13.65 2.23
CA GLU A 276 19.91 -14.41 1.21
C GLU A 276 19.04 -14.73 0.00
N LYS A 277 17.78 -15.11 0.23
CA LYS A 277 16.85 -15.47 -0.84
C LYS A 277 16.45 -14.27 -1.69
N TYR A 278 16.17 -13.14 -1.07
CA TYR A 278 15.56 -12.00 -1.73
C TYR A 278 16.55 -11.00 -2.28
N ILE A 279 17.78 -10.94 -1.73
CA ILE A 279 18.83 -10.07 -2.27
C ILE A 279 19.19 -10.49 -3.70
N GLN A 280 19.24 -11.80 -3.98
CA GLN A 280 19.50 -12.34 -5.31
C GLN A 280 18.34 -12.12 -6.31
N LYS A 281 17.15 -11.84 -5.80
CA LYS A 281 15.93 -11.60 -6.59
C LYS A 281 15.58 -10.12 -6.73
N ASN A 282 16.45 -9.23 -6.25
CA ASN A 282 16.24 -7.78 -6.21
C ASN A 282 14.94 -7.37 -5.49
N ASN A 283 14.48 -8.17 -4.51
CA ASN A 283 13.35 -7.80 -3.67
C ASN A 283 13.85 -7.08 -2.41
N TYR A 284 14.15 -5.79 -2.60
CA TYR A 284 14.81 -4.97 -1.59
C TYR A 284 13.93 -4.63 -0.38
N GLU A 285 12.60 -4.64 -0.55
CA GLU A 285 11.65 -4.51 0.56
C GLU A 285 11.82 -5.67 1.55
N ALA A 286 11.79 -6.91 1.07
CA ALA A 286 12.00 -8.08 1.93
C ALA A 286 13.38 -8.06 2.60
N CYS A 287 14.44 -7.63 1.88
CA CYS A 287 15.78 -7.45 2.46
C CYS A 287 15.80 -6.38 3.57
N SER A 288 15.10 -5.26 3.37
CA SER A 288 15.00 -4.16 4.34
C SER A 288 14.32 -4.65 5.63
N PHE A 289 13.25 -5.43 5.52
CA PHE A 289 12.61 -6.05 6.68
C PHE A 289 13.49 -7.13 7.33
N ALA A 290 14.24 -7.93 6.57
CA ALA A 290 15.18 -8.88 7.15
C ALA A 290 16.25 -8.18 8.01
N LEU A 291 16.79 -7.05 7.53
CA LEU A 291 17.71 -6.21 8.29
C LEU A 291 17.03 -5.60 9.52
N LEU A 292 15.77 -5.15 9.40
CA LEU A 292 14.99 -4.66 10.54
C LEU A 292 14.82 -5.73 11.62
N TYR A 293 14.48 -6.97 11.23
CA TYR A 293 14.33 -8.09 12.17
C TYR A 293 15.64 -8.40 12.88
N ALA A 294 16.77 -8.42 12.16
CA ALA A 294 18.07 -8.60 12.76
C ALA A 294 18.45 -7.44 13.71
N ILE A 295 18.11 -6.19 13.35
CA ILE A 295 18.30 -5.01 14.22
C ILE A 295 17.48 -5.18 15.50
N ASP A 296 16.19 -5.46 15.40
CA ASP A 296 15.26 -5.51 16.53
C ASP A 296 15.58 -6.67 17.48
N SER A 297 15.99 -7.83 16.97
CA SER A 297 16.40 -8.98 17.77
C SER A 297 17.86 -8.95 18.24
N ASN A 298 18.64 -7.93 17.87
CA ASN A 298 20.08 -7.84 18.10
C ASN A 298 20.84 -9.08 17.56
N SER A 299 20.41 -9.56 16.39
CA SER A 299 20.96 -10.71 15.68
C SER A 299 21.87 -10.29 14.52
N LYS A 300 22.63 -11.25 13.99
CA LYS A 300 23.54 -11.03 12.86
C LYS A 300 23.00 -11.66 11.57
N ILE A 301 23.11 -10.91 10.48
CA ILE A 301 23.09 -11.42 9.12
C ILE A 301 24.48 -11.96 8.76
N ASP A 302 24.53 -13.13 8.14
CA ASP A 302 25.74 -13.93 7.93
C ASP A 302 26.72 -13.28 6.95
N SER A 303 26.21 -12.63 5.90
CA SER A 303 27.02 -11.88 4.95
C SER A 303 26.27 -10.66 4.42
N ILE A 304 26.93 -9.49 4.48
CA ILE A 304 26.46 -8.25 3.87
C ILE A 304 27.48 -7.80 2.85
N ASP A 305 27.03 -7.69 1.60
CA ASP A 305 27.80 -7.13 0.51
C ASP A 305 27.34 -5.69 0.23
N VAL A 306 28.20 -4.74 0.57
CA VAL A 306 27.94 -3.31 0.41
C VAL A 306 27.89 -2.92 -1.08
N GLU A 307 28.59 -3.60 -1.98
CA GLU A 307 28.53 -3.31 -3.42
C GLU A 307 27.19 -3.74 -4.02
N ILE A 308 26.63 -4.87 -3.57
CA ILE A 308 25.26 -5.27 -3.93
C ILE A 308 24.25 -4.24 -3.41
N ILE A 309 24.40 -3.77 -2.16
CA ILE A 309 23.51 -2.75 -1.59
C ILE A 309 23.59 -1.44 -2.37
N LYS A 310 24.78 -0.98 -2.76
CA LYS A 310 24.93 0.23 -3.60
C LYS A 310 24.30 0.05 -4.98
N SER A 311 24.52 -1.10 -5.61
CA SER A 311 23.96 -1.37 -6.95
C SER A 311 22.45 -1.55 -6.95
N SER A 312 21.83 -1.81 -5.78
CA SER A 312 20.37 -1.89 -5.65
C SER A 312 19.63 -0.61 -6.05
N GLN A 313 20.27 0.56 -5.87
CA GLN A 313 19.64 1.87 -6.03
C GLN A 313 18.35 2.04 -5.18
N ASP A 314 18.22 1.25 -4.10
CA ASP A 314 17.08 1.31 -3.20
C ASP A 314 17.44 2.11 -1.93
N CYS A 315 16.81 3.27 -1.78
CA CYS A 315 17.08 4.18 -0.66
C CYS A 315 16.80 3.55 0.70
N ILE A 316 15.78 2.68 0.81
CA ILE A 316 15.38 2.09 2.08
C ILE A 316 16.35 0.97 2.45
N LEU A 317 16.74 0.12 1.50
CA LEU A 317 17.73 -0.93 1.74
C LEU A 317 19.08 -0.34 2.15
N MET A 318 19.54 0.72 1.48
CA MET A 318 20.79 1.41 1.83
C MET A 318 20.74 1.96 3.27
N LEU A 319 19.62 2.58 3.65
CA LEU A 319 19.41 3.09 5.01
C LEU A 319 19.39 1.97 6.04
N MET A 320 18.63 0.91 5.78
CA MET A 320 18.53 -0.23 6.68
C MET A 320 19.88 -0.93 6.86
N ALA A 321 20.65 -1.07 5.78
CA ALA A 321 22.01 -1.61 5.84
C ALA A 321 22.94 -0.71 6.66
N PHE A 322 22.84 0.61 6.50
CA PHE A 322 23.63 1.55 7.30
C PHE A 322 23.32 1.43 8.81
N ILE A 323 22.04 1.41 9.18
CA ILE A 323 21.60 1.26 10.58
C ILE A 323 22.08 -0.10 11.14
N TYR A 324 21.88 -1.18 10.39
CA TYR A 324 22.33 -2.52 10.79
C TYR A 324 23.85 -2.56 11.02
N CYS A 325 24.64 -2.05 10.07
CA CYS A 325 26.10 -2.03 10.16
C CYS A 325 26.59 -1.19 11.34
N LYS A 326 25.92 -0.06 11.62
CA LYS A 326 26.23 0.78 12.79
C LYS A 326 25.96 0.02 14.09
N LYS A 327 24.79 -0.62 14.22
CA LYS A 327 24.40 -1.36 15.43
C LYS A 327 25.32 -2.57 15.70
N ASN A 328 25.80 -3.22 14.64
CA ASN A 328 26.69 -4.39 14.72
C ASN A 328 28.19 -4.04 14.71
N ASN A 329 28.57 -2.76 14.82
CA ASN A 329 29.97 -2.29 14.82
C ASN A 329 30.78 -2.66 13.56
N LEU A 330 30.13 -2.78 12.40
CA LEU A 330 30.73 -3.05 11.09
C LEU A 330 31.35 -1.77 10.50
N LYS A 331 32.49 -1.34 11.06
CA LYS A 331 33.11 -0.03 10.79
C LYS A 331 33.53 0.17 9.32
N SER A 332 33.95 -0.90 8.64
CA SER A 332 34.39 -0.84 7.24
C SER A 332 33.22 -0.50 6.33
N GLU A 333 32.12 -1.23 6.51
CA GLU A 333 30.88 -1.16 5.75
C GLU A 333 30.18 0.19 5.99
N VAL A 334 30.13 0.66 7.24
CA VAL A 334 29.65 2.00 7.59
C VAL A 334 30.44 3.08 6.85
N LYS A 335 31.78 2.95 6.76
CA LYS A 335 32.61 3.92 6.05
C LYS A 335 32.32 3.92 4.55
N GLN A 336 32.14 2.74 3.95
CA GLN A 336 31.81 2.60 2.53
C GLN A 336 30.43 3.20 2.19
N LEU A 337 29.41 2.94 3.01
CA LEU A 337 28.07 3.51 2.84
C LEU A 337 28.06 5.03 3.01
N LYS A 338 28.79 5.56 4.00
CA LYS A 338 28.94 7.02 4.17
C LYS A 338 29.69 7.67 3.00
N GLN A 339 30.69 6.99 2.44
CA GLN A 339 31.42 7.49 1.28
C GLN A 339 30.48 7.58 0.07
N TYR A 340 29.68 6.53 -0.17
CA TYR A 340 28.69 6.53 -1.24
C TYR A 340 27.61 7.61 -1.04
N ALA A 341 27.12 7.81 0.19
CA ALA A 341 26.18 8.90 0.48
C ALA A 341 26.74 10.29 0.13
N LYS A 342 28.04 10.53 0.34
CA LYS A 342 28.69 11.79 -0.09
C LYS A 342 28.78 11.92 -1.61
N GLU A 343 29.03 10.81 -2.29
CA GLU A 343 29.08 10.80 -3.76
C GLU A 343 27.70 11.13 -4.35
N LEU A 344 26.62 10.60 -3.77
CA LEU A 344 25.25 10.94 -4.15
C LEU A 344 24.93 12.42 -3.92
N GLU A 345 25.32 12.98 -2.77
CA GLU A 345 25.17 14.41 -2.47
C GLU A 345 25.90 15.26 -3.53
N GLN A 346 27.15 14.91 -3.85
CA GLN A 346 27.97 15.64 -4.82
C GLN A 346 27.44 15.57 -6.26
N LYS A 347 26.77 14.47 -6.62
CA LYS A 347 26.11 14.30 -7.91
C LYS A 347 24.77 15.03 -8.02
N GLY A 348 24.26 15.57 -6.91
CA GLY A 348 22.93 16.19 -6.87
C GLY A 348 21.79 15.17 -6.85
N GLU A 349 22.04 13.91 -6.50
CA GLU A 349 21.03 12.84 -6.43
C GLU A 349 20.34 12.79 -5.05
N MET A 350 20.41 13.90 -4.30
CA MET A 350 19.85 13.97 -2.95
C MET A 350 18.36 13.64 -2.94
N ASP A 351 17.56 14.18 -3.86
CA ASP A 351 16.09 14.01 -3.82
C ASP A 351 15.65 12.55 -3.94
N GLN A 352 16.37 11.72 -4.69
CA GLN A 352 16.06 10.29 -4.85
C GLN A 352 16.47 9.47 -3.61
N TYR A 353 17.61 9.81 -3.01
CA TYR A 353 18.21 9.06 -1.90
C TYR A 353 18.16 9.82 -0.58
N TRP A 354 17.24 10.76 -0.46
CA TRP A 354 17.31 11.82 0.55
C TRP A 354 17.36 11.25 1.95
N LEU A 355 16.57 10.21 2.23
CA LEU A 355 16.47 9.62 3.56
C LEU A 355 17.78 8.92 3.96
N PHE A 356 18.37 8.14 3.05
CA PHE A 356 19.66 7.47 3.26
C PHE A 356 20.79 8.48 3.44
N VAL A 357 20.91 9.43 2.51
CA VAL A 357 21.98 10.44 2.53
C VAL A 357 21.83 11.33 3.77
N TYR A 358 20.59 11.75 4.08
CA TYR A 358 20.31 12.56 5.24
C TYR A 358 20.74 11.86 6.52
N GLU A 359 20.34 10.62 6.77
CA GLU A 359 20.69 9.92 8.01
C GLU A 359 22.16 9.48 8.07
N CYS A 360 22.82 9.25 6.93
CA CYS A 360 24.25 8.90 6.89
C CYS A 360 25.18 10.07 7.20
N LEU A 361 24.84 11.28 6.71
CA LEU A 361 25.71 12.44 6.73
C LEU A 361 25.37 13.40 7.89
N GLY A 362 26.41 13.84 8.59
CA GLY A 362 26.27 14.80 9.69
C GLY A 362 26.25 16.27 9.24
N LYS A 363 26.69 16.56 8.02
CA LYS A 363 26.71 17.90 7.43
C LYS A 363 26.15 17.80 6.02
N LEU A 364 25.18 18.66 5.72
CA LEU A 364 24.52 18.80 4.42
C LEU A 364 24.44 20.28 4.07
N THR A 365 24.15 20.57 2.81
CA THR A 365 23.96 21.94 2.29
C THR A 365 22.47 22.29 2.13
N GLY A 366 22.17 23.55 1.82
CA GLY A 366 20.80 24.01 1.56
C GLY A 366 19.82 23.83 2.73
N GLU A 367 18.57 23.53 2.42
CA GLU A 367 17.48 23.36 3.39
C GLU A 367 17.72 22.18 4.35
N TRP A 368 18.35 21.11 3.86
CA TRP A 368 18.74 19.95 4.66
C TRP A 368 19.65 20.32 5.84
N CYS A 369 20.52 21.32 5.66
CA CYS A 369 21.38 21.85 6.72
C CYS A 369 20.56 22.44 7.89
N ALA A 370 19.49 23.17 7.56
CA ALA A 370 18.61 23.75 8.58
C ALA A 370 17.90 22.67 9.39
N MET A 371 17.43 21.59 8.74
CA MET A 371 16.82 20.44 9.42
C MET A 371 17.81 19.75 10.37
N LYS A 372 19.05 19.52 9.92
CA LYS A 372 20.12 18.94 10.76
C LYS A 372 20.46 19.82 11.97
N LYS A 373 20.55 21.15 11.80
CA LYS A 373 20.76 22.09 12.92
C LYS A 373 19.65 22.02 13.96
N ASN A 374 18.41 21.79 13.52
CA ASN A 374 17.25 21.59 14.39
C ASN A 374 17.12 20.16 14.94
N LYS A 375 18.14 19.30 14.75
CA LYS A 375 18.17 17.91 15.23
C LYS A 375 16.98 17.07 14.74
N VAL A 376 16.45 17.38 13.56
CA VAL A 376 15.41 16.58 12.93
C VAL A 376 16.02 15.25 12.50
N SER A 377 15.37 14.15 12.85
CA SER A 377 15.68 12.81 12.36
C SER A 377 14.38 12.11 12.02
N PHE A 378 14.44 11.33 10.95
CA PHE A 378 13.34 10.52 10.42
C PHE A 378 13.40 9.10 10.97
N LEU A 379 14.36 8.82 11.86
CA LEU A 379 14.49 7.57 12.60
C LEU A 379 13.96 7.74 14.03
N LYS A 380 13.29 6.68 14.52
CA LYS A 380 13.00 6.55 15.96
C LYS A 380 14.31 6.47 16.73
N SER A 381 14.29 6.90 17.99
CA SER A 381 15.48 7.01 18.86
C SER A 381 16.34 5.74 18.92
N GLU A 382 15.69 4.58 18.94
CA GLU A 382 16.30 3.26 19.03
C GLU A 382 17.08 2.84 17.77
N TYR A 383 16.91 3.55 16.66
CA TYR A 383 17.58 3.27 15.38
C TYR A 383 18.64 4.34 15.00
N ARG A 384 18.88 5.33 15.85
CA ARG A 384 19.72 6.50 15.53
C ARG A 384 21.22 6.26 15.55
#